data_AF-A0A1I0R1L4-F1
#
_entry.id   AF-A0A1I0R1L4-F1
#
_cell.length_a   1.000
_cell.length_b   1.000
_cell.length_c   1.000
_cell.angle_alpha   90.00
_cell.angle_beta   90.00
_cell.angle_gamma   90.00
#
_symmetry.space_group_name_H-M   'P 1'
#
loop_
_entity.id
_entity.type
_entity.pdbx_description
1 polymer ?
#
loop_
_entity_poly.entity_id
_entity_poly.type
_entity_poly.pdbx_seq_one_letter_code
_entity_poly.pdbx_strand_id
1 'polypeptide(L)'
;MKHQNKVLKIIKRILVAFSAIVLVIMIAVLIMYHNEILTALSVKQISDEQAFTIELHGDMYFDDLMKTEINTNKELETFLYNKLSLNFYGKLVNKHGCSAFYAKTPDGDILLCSDIDKSISDEKKTPVVMNMNLGKKSMVIGNAGEIVDATDGLNINEKLLLNATLYMACNGINENGLAIAVATASDSRCNDTDKQNLYDGVITTAVLNNASNVEEAIAFLENYDVVANYPLSHYMIGDAKGNIAVIEWIDGKMQVIKPDKNYMIMTNFPLATMNGFGTDRYNAYKNALSQCGGILTEEEALKLLAEHVIPGDECWSVVYNLTDGSATVCFRADYNNSFTYYINGQMKN
;
A
#
# COMPACT_ATOMS: atom_id res chain seq x y z
N MET A 1 -33.82 -57.02 20.78
CA MET A 1 -33.84 -56.57 19.36
C MET A 1 -34.72 -55.34 19.08
N LYS A 2 -36.04 -55.31 19.40
CA LYS A 2 -36.90 -54.13 19.08
C LYS A 2 -36.47 -52.80 19.74
N HIS A 3 -35.95 -52.83 20.97
CA HIS A 3 -35.50 -51.63 21.70
C HIS A 3 -34.21 -51.04 21.11
N GLN A 4 -33.22 -51.89 20.80
CA GLN A 4 -31.96 -51.49 20.13
C GLN A 4 -32.20 -50.82 18.76
N ASN A 5 -33.16 -51.31 17.96
CA ASN A 5 -33.53 -50.70 16.69
C ASN A 5 -34.19 -49.31 16.82
N LYS A 6 -34.86 -49.03 17.96
CA LYS A 6 -35.47 -47.72 18.22
C LYS A 6 -34.41 -46.70 18.65
N VAL A 7 -33.47 -47.11 19.50
CA VAL A 7 -32.32 -46.28 19.92
C VAL A 7 -31.43 -45.92 18.72
N LEU A 8 -31.10 -46.89 17.85
CA LEU A 8 -30.29 -46.64 16.65
C LEU A 8 -30.97 -45.64 15.68
N LYS A 9 -32.30 -45.70 15.53
CA LYS A 9 -33.06 -44.74 14.72
C LYS A 9 -33.04 -43.33 15.31
N ILE A 10 -33.09 -43.20 16.64
CA ILE A 10 -32.99 -41.91 17.34
C ILE A 10 -31.57 -41.33 17.15
N ILE A 11 -30.52 -42.13 17.35
CA ILE A 11 -29.13 -41.71 17.13
C ILE A 11 -28.92 -41.23 15.69
N LYS A 12 -29.41 -41.98 14.69
CA LYS A 12 -29.32 -41.55 13.27
C LYS A 12 -30.02 -40.22 13.01
N ARG A 13 -31.20 -39.99 13.60
CA ARG A 13 -31.92 -38.71 13.47
C ARG A 13 -31.17 -37.56 14.12
N ILE A 14 -30.57 -37.78 15.29
CA ILE A 14 -29.73 -36.78 15.97
C ILE A 14 -28.51 -36.45 15.13
N LEU A 15 -27.81 -37.46 14.58
CA LEU A 15 -26.65 -37.25 13.71
C LEU A 15 -27.02 -36.45 12.46
N VAL A 16 -28.12 -36.80 11.78
CA VAL A 16 -28.59 -36.05 10.60
C VAL A 16 -28.95 -34.61 10.96
N ALA A 17 -29.67 -34.39 12.07
CA ALA A 17 -30.02 -33.04 12.52
C ALA A 17 -28.77 -32.22 12.86
N PHE A 18 -27.80 -32.83 13.56
CA PHE A 18 -26.52 -32.21 13.86
C PHE A 18 -25.73 -31.87 12.58
N SER A 19 -25.62 -32.80 11.63
CA SER A 19 -24.97 -32.54 10.35
C SER A 19 -25.65 -31.43 9.55
N ALA A 20 -26.98 -31.36 9.59
CA ALA A 20 -27.73 -30.28 8.94
C ALA A 20 -27.45 -28.92 9.59
N ILE A 21 -27.38 -28.86 10.93
CA ILE A 21 -27.02 -27.62 11.65
C ILE A 21 -25.59 -27.20 11.28
N VAL A 22 -24.64 -28.13 11.29
CA VAL A 22 -23.24 -27.86 10.89
C VAL A 22 -23.18 -27.34 9.46
N LEU A 23 -23.93 -27.94 8.53
CA LEU A 23 -23.98 -27.49 7.14
C LEU A 23 -24.57 -26.07 7.01
N VAL A 24 -25.64 -25.75 7.74
CA VAL A 24 -26.22 -24.40 7.75
C VAL A 24 -25.24 -23.37 8.28
N ILE A 25 -24.53 -23.67 9.38
CA ILE A 25 -23.50 -22.79 9.92
C ILE A 25 -22.37 -22.59 8.91
N MET A 26 -21.93 -23.67 8.26
CA MET A 26 -20.86 -23.62 7.25
C MET A 26 -21.26 -22.76 6.04
N ILE A 27 -22.50 -22.90 5.56
CA ILE A 27 -23.04 -22.06 4.47
C ILE A 27 -23.11 -20.60 4.91
N ALA A 28 -23.58 -20.32 6.13
CA ALA A 28 -23.65 -18.95 6.66
C ALA A 28 -22.25 -18.30 6.72
N VAL A 29 -21.24 -19.03 7.22
CA VAL A 29 -19.84 -18.56 7.24
C VAL A 29 -19.33 -18.29 5.83
N LEU A 30 -19.57 -19.20 4.87
CA LEU A 30 -19.14 -19.01 3.49
C LEU A 30 -19.78 -17.80 2.83
N ILE A 31 -21.06 -17.52 3.13
CA ILE A 31 -21.75 -16.33 2.61
C ILE A 31 -21.19 -15.06 3.26
N MET A 32 -20.99 -15.07 4.58
CA MET A 32 -20.51 -13.90 5.32
C MET A 32 -19.07 -13.52 4.94
N TYR A 33 -18.18 -14.50 4.76
CA TYR A 33 -16.75 -14.28 4.53
C TYR A 33 -16.30 -14.61 3.10
N HIS A 34 -17.23 -14.62 2.13
CA HIS A 34 -16.92 -15.02 0.75
C HIS A 34 -15.82 -14.15 0.14
N ASN A 35 -15.84 -12.84 0.40
CA ASN A 35 -14.90 -11.88 -0.13
C ASN A 35 -13.48 -12.11 0.41
N GLU A 36 -13.34 -12.31 1.71
CA GLU A 36 -12.08 -12.60 2.37
C GLU A 36 -11.50 -13.93 1.92
N ILE A 37 -12.35 -14.96 1.78
CA ILE A 37 -11.94 -16.28 1.29
C ILE A 37 -11.45 -16.18 -0.16
N LEU A 38 -12.20 -15.51 -1.05
CA LEU A 38 -11.80 -15.33 -2.44
C LEU A 38 -10.49 -14.53 -2.53
N THR A 39 -10.36 -13.48 -1.73
CA THR A 39 -9.15 -12.67 -1.63
C THR A 39 -7.95 -13.52 -1.20
N ALA A 40 -8.07 -14.32 -0.14
CA ALA A 40 -7.00 -15.20 0.31
C ALA A 40 -6.65 -16.30 -0.72
N LEU A 41 -7.64 -16.81 -1.46
CA LEU A 41 -7.41 -17.78 -2.53
C LEU A 41 -6.73 -17.15 -3.76
N SER A 42 -6.83 -15.83 -3.94
CA SER A 42 -6.20 -15.10 -5.04
C SER A 42 -4.68 -14.89 -4.87
N VAL A 43 -4.16 -15.04 -3.64
CA VAL A 43 -2.75 -14.78 -3.32
C VAL A 43 -1.82 -15.64 -4.17
N LYS A 44 -0.97 -14.97 -4.94
CA LYS A 44 0.07 -15.58 -5.79
C LYS A 44 1.42 -15.00 -5.44
N GLN A 45 2.41 -15.86 -5.25
CA GLN A 45 3.81 -15.45 -5.23
C GLN A 45 4.27 -15.18 -6.65
N ILE A 46 4.93 -14.05 -6.88
CA ILE A 46 5.40 -13.63 -8.20
C ILE A 46 6.92 -13.52 -8.29
N SER A 47 7.63 -13.44 -7.16
CA SER A 47 9.09 -13.44 -7.09
C SER A 47 9.59 -14.32 -5.94
N ASP A 48 10.78 -14.87 -6.10
CA ASP A 48 11.52 -15.58 -5.05
C ASP A 48 11.94 -14.63 -3.91
N GLU A 49 11.92 -13.32 -4.17
CA GLU A 49 12.15 -12.23 -3.20
C GLU A 49 10.94 -11.94 -2.28
N GLN A 50 10.11 -12.96 -2.03
CA GLN A 50 8.91 -12.88 -1.19
C GLN A 50 7.91 -11.81 -1.65
N ALA A 51 7.76 -11.62 -2.97
CA ALA A 51 6.77 -10.70 -3.53
C ALA A 51 5.48 -11.44 -3.90
N PHE A 52 4.34 -10.88 -3.53
CA PHE A 52 3.01 -11.48 -3.70
C PHE A 52 2.04 -10.49 -4.35
N THR A 53 1.09 -11.01 -5.11
CA THR A 53 -0.07 -10.27 -5.60
C THR A 53 -1.37 -10.81 -5.01
N ILE A 54 -2.31 -9.93 -4.74
CA ILE A 54 -3.64 -10.26 -4.22
C ILE A 54 -4.71 -9.55 -5.03
N GLU A 55 -5.67 -10.29 -5.58
CA GLU A 55 -6.89 -9.72 -6.14
C GLU A 55 -7.92 -9.56 -5.02
N LEU A 56 -8.24 -8.31 -4.68
CA LEU A 56 -9.19 -8.01 -3.62
C LEU A 56 -10.62 -8.22 -4.13
N HIS A 57 -11.44 -8.88 -3.32
CA HIS A 57 -12.86 -9.04 -3.57
C HIS A 57 -13.65 -8.24 -2.54
N GLY A 58 -14.45 -7.27 -2.98
CA GLY A 58 -15.16 -6.36 -2.07
C GLY A 58 -14.28 -5.21 -1.58
N ASP A 59 -14.71 -4.55 -0.50
CA ASP A 59 -14.07 -3.35 0.05
C ASP A 59 -13.09 -3.65 1.20
N MET A 60 -12.97 -4.92 1.60
CA MET A 60 -12.14 -5.37 2.71
C MET A 60 -12.32 -4.55 4.01
N TYR A 61 -13.52 -4.02 4.27
CA TYR A 61 -13.86 -3.13 5.40
C TYR A 61 -13.23 -1.73 5.37
N PHE A 62 -12.71 -1.30 4.21
CA PHE A 62 -12.11 0.03 4.09
C PHE A 62 -13.16 1.15 4.25
N ASP A 63 -14.38 0.97 3.76
CA ASP A 63 -15.46 1.95 3.95
C ASP A 63 -15.88 2.08 5.43
N ASP A 64 -15.82 0.99 6.18
CA ASP A 64 -16.07 0.99 7.62
C ASP A 64 -14.92 1.70 8.37
N LEU A 65 -13.68 1.51 7.92
CA LEU A 65 -12.52 2.20 8.47
C LEU A 65 -12.65 3.71 8.28
N MET A 66 -13.01 4.16 7.08
CA MET A 66 -13.17 5.59 6.76
C MET A 66 -14.28 6.27 7.57
N LYS A 67 -15.18 5.50 8.21
CA LYS A 67 -16.24 6.01 9.12
C LYS A 67 -15.86 5.88 10.60
N THR A 68 -14.70 5.30 10.89
CA THR A 68 -14.21 5.06 12.25
C THR A 68 -13.09 6.05 12.54
N GLU A 69 -13.15 6.73 13.68
CA GLU A 69 -12.03 7.57 14.13
C GLU A 69 -10.88 6.71 14.63
N ILE A 70 -9.80 6.66 13.85
CA ILE A 70 -8.56 5.94 14.16
C ILE A 70 -7.44 6.95 14.33
N ASN A 71 -6.95 7.07 15.55
CA ASN A 71 -5.96 8.06 15.96
C ASN A 71 -4.58 7.46 16.23
N THR A 72 -4.54 6.14 16.45
CA THR A 72 -3.32 5.43 16.88
C THR A 72 -3.14 4.11 16.14
N ASN A 73 -1.88 3.62 16.07
CA ASN A 73 -1.59 2.27 15.59
C ASN A 73 -2.42 1.20 16.35
N LYS A 74 -2.64 1.40 17.66
CA LYS A 74 -3.38 0.45 18.48
C LYS A 74 -4.87 0.41 18.12
N GLU A 75 -5.46 1.56 17.81
CA GLU A 75 -6.84 1.63 17.34
C GLU A 75 -7.00 0.97 15.97
N LEU A 76 -6.04 1.20 15.05
CA LEU A 76 -6.01 0.51 13.76
C LEU A 76 -5.90 -1.01 13.94
N GLU A 77 -4.97 -1.48 14.78
CA GLU A 77 -4.83 -2.89 15.14
C GLU A 77 -6.14 -3.47 15.70
N THR A 78 -6.80 -2.75 16.61
CA THR A 78 -8.08 -3.18 17.20
C THR A 78 -9.20 -3.22 16.16
N PHE A 79 -9.27 -2.25 15.25
CA PHE A 79 -10.23 -2.26 14.15
C PHE A 79 -10.05 -3.51 13.28
N LEU A 80 -8.82 -3.77 12.84
CA LEU A 80 -8.49 -4.90 11.98
C LEU A 80 -8.68 -6.24 12.69
N TYR A 81 -8.35 -6.32 13.98
CA TYR A 81 -8.67 -7.49 14.81
C TYR A 81 -10.18 -7.76 14.86
N ASN A 82 -10.99 -6.73 15.08
CA ASN A 82 -12.44 -6.89 15.20
C ASN A 82 -13.13 -7.23 13.87
N LYS A 83 -12.67 -6.65 12.76
CA LYS A 83 -13.29 -6.83 11.44
C LYS A 83 -12.78 -8.07 10.71
N LEU A 84 -11.47 -8.30 10.74
CA LEU A 84 -10.83 -9.37 9.98
C LEU A 84 -10.41 -10.56 10.86
N SER A 85 -10.65 -10.52 12.18
CA SER A 85 -10.17 -11.54 13.14
C SER A 85 -8.65 -11.74 13.11
N LEU A 86 -7.90 -10.69 12.70
CA LEU A 86 -6.46 -10.74 12.50
C LEU A 86 -5.73 -10.30 13.77
N ASN A 87 -5.01 -11.22 14.40
CA ASN A 87 -4.27 -10.96 15.64
C ASN A 87 -2.80 -10.62 15.35
N PHE A 88 -2.48 -9.34 15.20
CA PHE A 88 -1.10 -8.85 14.93
C PHE A 88 -0.65 -7.74 15.89
N TYR A 89 -1.13 -7.77 17.15
CA TYR A 89 -0.84 -6.73 18.15
C TYR A 89 0.65 -6.38 18.30
N GLY A 90 0.95 -5.08 18.28
CA GLY A 90 2.27 -4.53 18.59
C GLY A 90 3.28 -4.62 17.44
N LYS A 91 2.81 -4.86 16.22
CA LYS A 91 3.67 -5.08 15.04
C LYS A 91 3.67 -3.91 14.05
N LEU A 92 2.83 -2.90 14.23
CA LEU A 92 2.84 -1.75 13.33
C LEU A 92 3.94 -0.74 13.70
N VAL A 93 5.06 -0.80 12.97
CA VAL A 93 6.16 0.18 13.07
C VAL A 93 6.43 0.78 11.70
N ASN A 94 6.33 2.11 11.63
CA ASN A 94 6.51 2.88 10.41
C ASN A 94 7.81 3.71 10.51
N LYS A 95 8.92 3.15 10.01
CA LYS A 95 10.19 3.87 9.85
C LYS A 95 10.85 3.39 8.57
N HIS A 96 10.92 4.27 7.59
CA HIS A 96 11.40 3.93 6.25
C HIS A 96 12.32 5.02 5.71
N GLY A 97 13.37 4.60 5.00
CA GLY A 97 14.17 5.43 4.11
C GLY A 97 13.55 5.46 2.72
N CYS A 98 12.36 6.05 2.60
CA CYS A 98 11.67 6.15 1.31
C CYS A 98 12.15 7.35 0.50
N SER A 99 12.06 7.23 -0.82
CA SER A 99 12.25 8.32 -1.75
C SER A 99 11.24 8.28 -2.89
N ALA A 100 11.01 9.45 -3.50
CA ALA A 100 10.27 9.55 -4.74
C ALA A 100 10.80 10.70 -5.61
N PHE A 101 10.65 10.56 -6.92
CA PHE A 101 10.81 11.66 -7.85
C PHE A 101 9.79 11.60 -8.99
N TYR A 102 9.51 12.77 -9.54
CA TYR A 102 8.74 12.98 -10.75
C TYR A 102 9.68 13.29 -11.91
N ALA A 103 9.40 12.73 -13.09
CA ALA A 103 10.08 13.02 -14.35
C ALA A 103 9.11 12.88 -15.54
N LYS A 104 9.58 13.19 -16.75
CA LYS A 104 8.87 12.90 -18.00
C LYS A 104 9.65 11.97 -18.90
N THR A 105 8.99 11.20 -19.75
CA THR A 105 9.65 10.51 -20.87
C THR A 105 9.97 11.49 -22.01
N PRO A 106 10.86 11.12 -22.95
CA PRO A 106 11.07 11.90 -24.17
C PRO A 106 9.79 12.15 -24.98
N ASP A 107 8.83 11.23 -24.89
CA ASP A 107 7.52 11.32 -25.56
C ASP A 107 6.50 12.16 -24.77
N GLY A 108 6.88 12.60 -23.56
CA GLY A 108 6.07 13.47 -22.70
C GLY A 108 5.18 12.73 -21.70
N ASP A 109 5.32 11.41 -21.57
CA ASP A 109 4.61 10.65 -20.53
C ASP A 109 5.07 11.07 -19.15
N ILE A 110 4.18 10.92 -18.19
CA ILE A 110 4.37 11.39 -16.81
C ILE A 110 4.84 10.20 -15.96
N LEU A 111 6.03 10.31 -15.36
CA LEU A 111 6.59 9.27 -14.51
C LEU A 111 6.56 9.68 -13.04
N LEU A 112 6.04 8.82 -12.17
CA LEU A 112 6.22 8.91 -10.72
C LEU A 112 7.03 7.70 -10.27
N CYS A 113 8.20 7.95 -9.70
CA CYS A 113 9.20 6.93 -9.37
C CYS A 113 9.41 6.92 -7.86
N SER A 114 9.55 5.75 -7.25
CA SER A 114 9.74 5.65 -5.80
C SER A 114 10.49 4.39 -5.40
N ASP A 115 11.33 4.50 -4.38
CA ASP A 115 11.94 3.39 -3.66
C ASP A 115 11.51 3.40 -2.19
N ILE A 116 11.40 2.20 -1.63
CA ILE A 116 11.14 1.99 -0.21
C ILE A 116 12.28 1.17 0.37
N ASP A 117 13.03 1.80 1.26
CA ASP A 117 14.05 1.14 2.05
C ASP A 117 13.59 0.99 3.51
N LYS A 118 13.70 -0.23 4.03
CA LYS A 118 13.47 -0.52 5.44
C LYS A 118 14.48 -1.57 5.88
N SER A 119 15.25 -1.23 6.91
CA SER A 119 16.09 -2.23 7.56
C SER A 119 15.23 -3.37 8.09
N ILE A 120 15.47 -4.55 7.51
CA ILE A 120 14.71 -5.75 7.77
C ILE A 120 15.68 -6.76 8.35
N SER A 121 15.37 -7.28 9.54
CA SER A 121 16.24 -8.23 10.22
C SER A 121 16.40 -9.56 9.48
N ASP A 122 15.47 -9.89 8.57
CA ASP A 122 15.53 -11.06 7.71
C ASP A 122 14.66 -10.87 6.45
N GLU A 123 15.28 -10.58 5.32
CA GLU A 123 14.59 -10.31 4.04
C GLU A 123 13.75 -11.49 3.59
N LYS A 124 14.19 -12.72 3.86
CA LYS A 124 13.48 -13.97 3.50
C LYS A 124 12.16 -14.13 4.26
N LYS A 125 12.00 -13.40 5.37
CA LYS A 125 10.75 -13.41 6.14
C LYS A 125 9.73 -12.41 5.64
N THR A 126 10.14 -11.36 4.94
CA THR A 126 9.35 -10.12 4.84
C THR A 126 8.64 -10.01 3.50
N PRO A 127 7.33 -10.31 3.43
CA PRO A 127 6.61 -10.31 2.17
C PRO A 127 6.34 -8.89 1.70
N VAL A 128 6.53 -8.62 0.41
CA VAL A 128 6.03 -7.41 -0.24
C VAL A 128 4.75 -7.78 -0.98
N VAL A 129 3.68 -7.01 -0.77
CA VAL A 129 2.34 -7.35 -1.25
C VAL A 129 1.83 -6.24 -2.16
N MET A 130 1.50 -6.61 -3.40
CA MET A 130 0.74 -5.78 -4.32
C MET A 130 -0.73 -6.18 -4.26
N ASN A 131 -1.55 -5.33 -3.65
CA ASN A 131 -2.99 -5.54 -3.59
C ASN A 131 -3.67 -4.83 -4.75
N MET A 132 -4.55 -5.54 -5.44
CA MET A 132 -5.20 -5.11 -6.66
C MET A 132 -6.69 -4.91 -6.42
N ASN A 133 -7.25 -3.86 -7.02
CA ASN A 133 -8.69 -3.69 -7.22
C ASN A 133 -9.52 -3.49 -5.94
N LEU A 134 -9.12 -2.56 -5.05
CA LEU A 134 -9.97 -2.18 -3.92
C LEU A 134 -11.15 -1.32 -4.41
N GLY A 135 -12.32 -1.92 -4.63
CA GLY A 135 -13.54 -1.24 -5.09
C GLY A 135 -13.51 -0.74 -6.54
N LYS A 136 -12.35 -0.25 -7.01
CA LYS A 136 -12.03 0.11 -8.39
C LYS A 136 -10.66 -0.40 -8.79
N LYS A 137 -10.39 -0.42 -10.09
CA LYS A 137 -9.09 -0.84 -10.63
C LYS A 137 -7.97 0.03 -10.09
N SER A 138 -7.07 -0.61 -9.37
CA SER A 138 -6.00 0.03 -8.62
C SER A 138 -4.94 -0.99 -8.22
N MET A 139 -3.76 -0.50 -7.90
CA MET A 139 -2.69 -1.27 -7.29
C MET A 139 -2.13 -0.47 -6.12
N VAL A 140 -1.97 -1.12 -4.97
CA VAL A 140 -1.23 -0.58 -3.83
C VAL A 140 -0.16 -1.56 -3.37
N ILE A 141 1.01 -1.05 -3.00
CA ILE A 141 2.16 -1.84 -2.55
C ILE A 141 2.39 -1.59 -1.06
N GLY A 142 2.50 -2.66 -0.29
CA GLY A 142 2.76 -2.61 1.15
C GLY A 142 3.70 -3.73 1.61
N ASN A 143 4.27 -3.53 2.79
CA ASN A 143 5.17 -4.50 3.43
C ASN A 143 4.41 -5.29 4.50
N ALA A 144 4.47 -6.62 4.44
CA ALA A 144 3.81 -7.52 5.38
C ALA A 144 4.76 -8.19 6.38
N GLY A 145 6.06 -7.86 6.42
CA GLY A 145 7.04 -8.58 7.23
C GLY A 145 6.85 -8.43 8.73
N GLU A 146 6.16 -7.37 9.15
CA GLU A 146 5.71 -7.26 10.52
C GLU A 146 4.48 -8.12 10.79
N ILE A 147 3.70 -8.47 9.77
CA ILE A 147 2.42 -9.18 9.94
C ILE A 147 2.66 -10.70 9.86
N VAL A 148 3.41 -11.14 8.85
CA VAL A 148 3.55 -12.54 8.43
C VAL A 148 5.03 -12.86 8.12
N ASP A 149 5.44 -14.09 8.44
CA ASP A 149 6.70 -14.68 7.98
C ASP A 149 6.38 -15.66 6.83
N ALA A 150 6.92 -15.41 5.63
CA ALA A 150 6.66 -16.24 4.45
C ALA A 150 7.78 -17.24 4.10
N THR A 151 8.76 -17.44 5.00
CA THR A 151 9.94 -18.27 4.74
C THR A 151 9.58 -19.69 4.28
N ASP A 152 8.57 -20.30 4.91
CA ASP A 152 8.11 -21.67 4.63
C ASP A 152 6.86 -21.72 3.72
N GLY A 153 6.55 -20.60 3.05
CA GLY A 153 5.31 -20.38 2.32
C GLY A 153 4.15 -19.96 3.24
N LEU A 154 3.00 -19.63 2.62
CA LEU A 154 1.85 -19.04 3.31
C LEU A 154 0.68 -20.03 3.46
N ASN A 155 0.25 -20.27 4.70
CA ASN A 155 -1.00 -20.94 4.99
C ASN A 155 -2.23 -20.01 4.79
N ILE A 156 -3.44 -20.56 4.86
CA ILE A 156 -4.65 -19.78 4.58
C ILE A 156 -4.88 -18.60 5.52
N ASN A 157 -4.49 -18.71 6.80
CA ASN A 157 -4.64 -17.62 7.77
C ASN A 157 -3.62 -16.50 7.48
N GLU A 158 -2.41 -16.87 7.07
CA GLU A 158 -1.37 -15.91 6.68
C GLU A 158 -1.74 -15.17 5.39
N LYS A 159 -2.34 -15.87 4.42
CA LYS A 159 -2.90 -15.25 3.21
C LYS A 159 -3.99 -14.21 3.53
N LEU A 160 -4.87 -14.50 4.50
CA LEU A 160 -5.86 -13.53 4.98
C LEU A 160 -5.20 -12.34 5.68
N LEU A 161 -4.12 -12.57 6.44
CA LEU A 161 -3.37 -11.52 7.13
C LEU A 161 -2.72 -10.52 6.17
N LEU A 162 -2.35 -10.94 4.95
CA LEU A 162 -1.76 -10.02 3.97
C LEU A 162 -2.69 -8.85 3.61
N ASN A 163 -4.01 -8.99 3.76
CA ASN A 163 -4.97 -7.89 3.52
C ASN A 163 -4.72 -6.68 4.44
N ALA A 164 -4.07 -6.88 5.60
CA ALA A 164 -3.71 -5.78 6.48
C ALA A 164 -2.74 -4.78 5.81
N THR A 165 -2.01 -5.19 4.77
CA THR A 165 -1.12 -4.29 4.01
C THR A 165 -1.86 -3.15 3.30
N LEU A 166 -3.17 -3.30 3.04
CA LEU A 166 -4.02 -2.23 2.50
C LEU A 166 -4.05 -0.98 3.40
N TYR A 167 -3.87 -1.19 4.70
CA TYR A 167 -4.01 -0.16 5.73
C TYR A 167 -2.69 0.52 6.09
N MET A 168 -1.63 0.17 5.36
CA MET A 168 -0.26 0.67 5.51
C MET A 168 0.47 0.68 4.16
N ALA A 169 -0.27 0.84 3.07
CA ALA A 169 0.31 0.88 1.74
C ALA A 169 1.20 2.13 1.59
N CYS A 170 2.36 1.97 0.95
CA CYS A 170 3.34 3.03 0.80
C CYS A 170 3.32 3.65 -0.60
N ASN A 171 2.90 2.89 -1.60
CA ASN A 171 2.78 3.37 -2.97
C ASN A 171 1.51 2.83 -3.62
N GLY A 172 1.09 3.46 -4.72
CA GLY A 172 0.11 2.86 -5.61
C GLY A 172 -0.32 3.76 -6.75
N ILE A 173 -1.21 3.25 -7.58
CA ILE A 173 -1.81 3.92 -8.75
C ILE A 173 -3.25 3.41 -8.97
N ASN A 174 -4.14 4.23 -9.52
CA ASN A 174 -5.49 3.83 -9.91
C ASN A 174 -5.75 3.95 -11.42
N GLU A 175 -6.92 3.50 -11.86
CA GLU A 175 -7.32 3.44 -13.28
C GLU A 175 -7.37 4.78 -14.02
N ASN A 176 -7.31 5.89 -13.28
CA ASN A 176 -7.26 7.24 -13.85
C ASN A 176 -5.82 7.75 -14.01
N GLY A 177 -4.82 6.92 -13.69
CA GLY A 177 -3.41 7.31 -13.70
C GLY A 177 -3.01 8.21 -12.53
N LEU A 178 -3.82 8.29 -11.47
CA LEU A 178 -3.42 8.93 -10.22
C LEU A 178 -2.51 7.98 -9.47
N ALA A 179 -1.27 8.39 -9.19
CA ALA A 179 -0.32 7.65 -8.37
C ALA A 179 0.11 8.46 -7.15
N ILE A 180 0.54 7.73 -6.12
CA ILE A 180 0.98 8.29 -4.84
C ILE A 180 2.19 7.51 -4.33
N ALA A 181 3.15 8.23 -3.78
CA ALA A 181 4.30 7.70 -3.06
C ALA A 181 4.45 8.40 -1.70
N VAL A 182 4.89 7.65 -0.70
CA VAL A 182 5.07 8.12 0.67
C VAL A 182 6.55 8.28 1.01
N ALA A 183 6.87 9.27 1.85
CA ALA A 183 8.12 9.27 2.60
C ALA A 183 7.93 9.86 4.00
N THR A 184 8.75 9.42 4.95
CA THR A 184 8.73 9.96 6.31
C THR A 184 9.14 11.44 6.30
N ALA A 185 8.39 12.32 6.96
CA ALA A 185 8.75 13.73 7.10
C ALA A 185 8.93 14.08 8.59
N SER A 186 10.20 14.05 9.06
CA SER A 186 10.61 14.11 10.48
C SER A 186 9.91 15.16 11.36
N ASP A 187 9.62 16.33 10.79
CA ASP A 187 9.02 17.48 11.47
C ASP A 187 7.54 17.72 11.10
N SER A 188 6.94 16.84 10.29
CA SER A 188 5.57 16.98 9.80
C SER A 188 4.55 16.67 10.90
N ARG A 189 3.64 17.60 11.18
CA ARG A 189 2.58 17.54 12.21
C ARG A 189 1.34 18.28 11.71
N CYS A 190 0.16 17.73 11.96
CA CYS A 190 -1.13 18.37 11.71
C CYS A 190 -1.73 18.90 13.02
N ASN A 191 -2.47 20.01 12.94
CA ASN A 191 -3.28 20.45 14.07
C ASN A 191 -4.52 19.57 14.21
N ASP A 192 -4.91 19.32 15.45
CA ASP A 192 -6.18 18.67 15.79
C ASP A 192 -7.27 19.76 15.82
N THR A 193 -8.21 19.69 14.88
CA THR A 193 -9.33 20.62 14.73
C THR A 193 -10.68 19.88 14.83
N ASP A 194 -11.77 20.45 14.32
CA ASP A 194 -13.10 19.80 14.31
C ASP A 194 -13.30 18.85 13.11
N LYS A 195 -12.26 18.66 12.27
CA LYS A 195 -12.34 17.73 11.13
C LYS A 195 -12.20 16.29 11.61
N GLN A 196 -12.69 15.35 10.79
CA GLN A 196 -12.46 13.95 11.05
C GLN A 196 -10.97 13.63 10.93
N ASN A 197 -10.46 12.81 11.85
CA ASN A 197 -9.09 12.34 11.78
C ASN A 197 -8.89 11.26 10.71
N LEU A 198 -7.80 11.37 9.95
CA LEU A 198 -7.34 10.39 8.98
C LEU A 198 -5.96 9.87 9.41
N TYR A 199 -5.88 8.56 9.64
CA TYR A 199 -4.63 7.94 10.05
C TYR A 199 -3.60 7.92 8.91
N ASP A 200 -2.37 8.36 9.17
CA ASP A 200 -1.29 8.47 8.16
C ASP A 200 -1.10 7.20 7.33
N GLY A 201 -1.12 6.03 7.98
CA GLY A 201 -0.90 4.74 7.31
C GLY A 201 -1.93 4.40 6.22
N VAL A 202 -3.14 4.99 6.26
CA VAL A 202 -4.22 4.64 5.34
C VAL A 202 -4.36 5.64 4.18
N ILE A 203 -3.61 6.75 4.21
CA ILE A 203 -3.73 7.85 3.24
C ILE A 203 -3.53 7.37 1.80
N THR A 204 -2.50 6.55 1.55
CA THR A 204 -2.21 6.01 0.21
C THR A 204 -3.44 5.34 -0.41
N THR A 205 -4.03 4.40 0.33
CA THR A 205 -5.21 3.66 -0.12
C THR A 205 -6.45 4.55 -0.16
N ALA A 206 -6.61 5.45 0.80
CA ALA A 206 -7.75 6.36 0.86
C ALA A 206 -7.77 7.35 -0.32
N VAL A 207 -6.64 7.96 -0.65
CA VAL A 207 -6.49 8.86 -1.81
C VAL A 207 -6.80 8.09 -3.09
N LEU A 208 -6.18 6.93 -3.30
CA LEU A 208 -6.40 6.16 -4.52
C LEU A 208 -7.84 5.70 -4.67
N ASN A 209 -8.54 5.41 -3.56
CA ASN A 209 -9.95 5.03 -3.57
C ASN A 209 -10.91 6.22 -3.76
N ASN A 210 -10.55 7.44 -3.34
CA ASN A 210 -11.47 8.58 -3.31
C ASN A 210 -11.17 9.69 -4.34
N ALA A 211 -10.03 9.63 -5.03
CA ALA A 211 -9.63 10.63 -6.02
C ALA A 211 -9.26 10.02 -7.38
N SER A 212 -9.37 10.83 -8.43
CA SER A 212 -9.04 10.48 -9.82
C SER A 212 -7.88 11.30 -10.39
N ASN A 213 -7.52 12.41 -9.73
CA ASN A 213 -6.46 13.33 -10.15
C ASN A 213 -5.88 14.06 -8.92
N VAL A 214 -4.80 14.83 -9.11
CA VAL A 214 -4.10 15.51 -8.01
C VAL A 214 -4.99 16.53 -7.31
N GLU A 215 -5.84 17.25 -8.03
CA GLU A 215 -6.74 18.25 -7.44
C GLU A 215 -7.81 17.59 -6.55
N GLU A 216 -8.40 16.47 -6.99
CA GLU A 216 -9.32 15.68 -6.17
C GLU A 216 -8.63 15.09 -4.93
N ALA A 217 -7.37 14.66 -5.05
CA ALA A 217 -6.60 14.14 -3.92
C ALA A 217 -6.32 15.23 -2.88
N ILE A 218 -5.96 16.44 -3.31
CA ILE A 218 -5.79 17.61 -2.44
C ILE A 218 -7.11 17.93 -1.74
N ALA A 219 -8.21 18.08 -2.50
CA ALA A 219 -9.52 18.39 -1.95
C ALA A 219 -10.01 17.31 -0.97
N PHE A 220 -9.72 16.03 -1.23
CA PHE A 220 -10.01 14.94 -0.31
C PHE A 220 -9.27 15.13 1.02
N LEU A 221 -7.94 15.33 0.97
CA LEU A 221 -7.11 15.48 2.18
C LEU A 221 -7.43 16.75 2.98
N GLU A 222 -7.87 17.83 2.32
CA GLU A 222 -8.30 19.06 2.99
C GLU A 222 -9.50 18.85 3.94
N ASN A 223 -10.26 17.77 3.79
CA ASN A 223 -11.39 17.46 4.66
C ASN A 223 -11.01 16.75 5.97
N TYR A 224 -9.73 16.40 6.16
CA TYR A 224 -9.27 15.65 7.33
C TYR A 224 -8.15 16.36 8.09
N ASP A 225 -8.05 16.05 9.37
CA ASP A 225 -6.83 16.27 10.15
C ASP A 225 -6.02 14.95 10.16
N VAL A 226 -4.73 15.03 9.83
CA VAL A 226 -3.91 13.81 9.68
C VAL A 226 -3.21 13.48 10.99
N VAL A 227 -3.34 12.23 11.42
CA VAL A 227 -2.85 11.78 12.72
C VAL A 227 -1.96 10.54 12.61
N ALA A 228 -0.93 10.49 13.46
CA ALA A 228 -0.08 9.32 13.64
C ALA A 228 0.60 9.32 15.01
N ASN A 229 1.06 8.15 15.44
CA ASN A 229 1.90 8.00 16.65
C ASN A 229 3.39 8.28 16.39
N TYR A 230 3.73 8.77 15.21
CA TYR A 230 5.08 9.03 14.70
C TYR A 230 5.04 10.33 13.87
N PRO A 231 6.19 10.90 13.47
CA PRO A 231 6.20 12.01 12.52
C PRO A 231 5.36 11.70 11.28
N LEU A 232 4.49 12.63 10.87
CA LEU A 232 3.65 12.39 9.70
C LEU A 232 4.51 12.15 8.46
N SER A 233 3.98 11.35 7.55
CA SER A 233 4.53 11.23 6.23
C SER A 233 4.24 12.49 5.41
N HIS A 234 4.94 12.64 4.29
CA HIS A 234 4.50 13.49 3.18
C HIS A 234 4.34 12.64 1.93
N TYR A 235 3.54 13.13 0.99
CA TYR A 235 3.09 12.35 -0.14
C TYR A 235 3.37 13.09 -1.44
N MET A 236 4.09 12.45 -2.36
CA MET A 236 4.16 12.88 -3.75
C MET A 236 3.00 12.23 -4.49
N ILE A 237 2.15 13.06 -5.10
CA ILE A 237 0.98 12.63 -5.85
C ILE A 237 1.10 13.18 -7.26
N GLY A 238 0.86 12.33 -8.26
CA GLY A 238 0.87 12.71 -9.67
C GLY A 238 -0.31 12.11 -10.43
N ASP A 239 -0.72 12.74 -11.52
CA ASP A 239 -1.75 12.21 -12.41
C ASP A 239 -1.36 12.18 -13.89
N ALA A 240 -2.14 11.46 -14.70
CA ALA A 240 -1.95 11.30 -16.14
C ALA A 240 -1.97 12.62 -16.94
N LYS A 241 -2.48 13.73 -16.36
CA LYS A 241 -2.49 15.05 -17.01
C LYS A 241 -1.20 15.83 -16.74
N GLY A 242 -0.30 15.29 -15.91
CA GLY A 242 0.96 15.91 -15.54
C GLY A 242 0.84 16.90 -14.40
N ASN A 243 -0.28 16.91 -13.66
CA ASN A 243 -0.30 17.59 -12.37
C ASN A 243 0.52 16.77 -11.39
N ILE A 244 1.37 17.43 -10.60
CA ILE A 244 2.20 16.83 -9.56
C ILE A 244 2.14 17.71 -8.33
N ALA A 245 2.07 17.12 -7.14
CA ALA A 245 2.20 17.84 -5.88
C ALA A 245 2.94 17.00 -4.84
N VAL A 246 3.68 17.66 -3.95
CA VAL A 246 4.01 17.11 -2.63
C VAL A 246 3.08 17.74 -1.61
N ILE A 247 2.47 16.90 -0.78
CA ILE A 247 1.57 17.28 0.31
C ILE A 247 2.23 16.93 1.63
N GLU A 248 2.38 17.93 2.49
CA GLU A 248 3.05 17.81 3.80
C GLU A 248 2.34 18.67 4.84
N TRP A 249 2.51 18.37 6.13
CA TRP A 249 1.86 19.10 7.22
C TRP A 249 2.91 19.81 8.07
N ILE A 250 3.07 21.12 7.87
CA ILE A 250 4.11 21.93 8.51
C ILE A 250 3.45 23.02 9.33
N ASP A 251 3.94 23.20 10.57
CA ASP A 251 3.34 24.08 11.57
C ASP A 251 1.85 23.82 11.79
N GLY A 252 1.46 22.55 11.75
CA GLY A 252 0.08 22.11 11.96
C GLY A 252 -0.85 22.31 10.76
N LYS A 253 -0.34 22.72 9.59
CA LYS A 253 -1.14 23.01 8.40
C LYS A 253 -0.70 22.20 7.21
N MET A 254 -1.67 21.71 6.45
CA MET A 254 -1.43 21.12 5.14
C MET A 254 -0.82 22.17 4.20
N GLN A 255 0.30 21.83 3.59
CA GLN A 255 0.97 22.58 2.53
C GLN A 255 0.96 21.74 1.26
N VAL A 256 0.74 22.41 0.13
CA VAL A 256 0.76 21.81 -1.20
C VAL A 256 1.87 22.48 -2.00
N ILE A 257 2.88 21.71 -2.35
CA ILE A 257 4.05 22.18 -3.11
C ILE A 257 3.94 21.61 -4.51
N LYS A 258 3.97 22.47 -5.52
CA LYS A 258 3.93 22.10 -6.93
C LYS A 258 5.35 22.23 -7.53
N PRO A 259 5.71 21.42 -8.54
CA PRO A 259 7.02 21.54 -9.17
C PRO A 259 7.16 22.87 -9.92
N ASP A 260 8.36 23.43 -9.92
CA ASP A 260 8.77 24.58 -10.74
C ASP A 260 9.52 24.16 -12.03
N LYS A 261 9.74 22.85 -12.20
CA LYS A 261 10.52 22.21 -13.27
C LYS A 261 9.80 20.98 -13.79
N ASN A 262 10.36 20.36 -14.84
CA ASN A 262 9.92 19.05 -15.33
C ASN A 262 10.32 17.88 -14.41
N TYR A 263 10.77 18.16 -13.18
CA TYR A 263 11.04 17.16 -12.17
C TYR A 263 10.74 17.69 -10.77
N MET A 264 10.47 16.78 -9.85
CA MET A 264 10.30 17.05 -8.42
C MET A 264 10.92 15.90 -7.64
N ILE A 265 11.46 16.16 -6.45
CA ILE A 265 12.11 15.12 -5.63
C ILE A 265 11.55 15.23 -4.23
N MET A 266 11.31 14.09 -3.60
CA MET A 266 10.84 13.96 -2.23
C MET A 266 11.66 12.84 -1.56
N THR A 267 12.34 13.14 -0.46
CA THR A 267 13.02 12.13 0.36
C THR A 267 12.50 12.22 1.79
N ASN A 268 13.32 12.06 2.83
CA ASN A 268 12.83 11.93 4.20
C ASN A 268 12.87 13.21 5.06
N PHE A 269 12.63 14.35 4.40
CA PHE A 269 12.48 15.64 5.05
C PHE A 269 11.40 16.47 4.35
N PRO A 270 10.66 17.31 5.08
CA PRO A 270 9.70 18.22 4.46
C PRO A 270 10.38 19.16 3.45
N LEU A 271 9.77 19.35 2.30
CA LEU A 271 10.28 20.25 1.26
C LEU A 271 10.15 21.72 1.64
N ALA A 272 9.19 22.10 2.49
CA ALA A 272 9.08 23.48 2.99
C ALA A 272 10.26 23.87 3.90
N THR A 273 10.83 22.92 4.64
CA THR A 273 11.94 23.17 5.57
C THR A 273 13.29 22.78 5.00
N MET A 274 13.31 21.83 4.06
CA MET A 274 14.54 21.25 3.48
C MET A 274 15.49 20.70 4.55
N ASN A 275 14.96 20.20 5.66
CA ASN A 275 15.73 19.79 6.83
C ASN A 275 15.36 18.37 7.30
N GLY A 276 16.35 17.47 7.32
CA GLY A 276 16.21 16.10 7.83
C GLY A 276 17.20 15.16 7.16
N PHE A 277 16.92 13.85 7.21
CA PHE A 277 17.78 12.82 6.63
C PHE A 277 17.42 12.54 5.17
N GLY A 278 18.34 11.97 4.39
CA GLY A 278 18.13 11.71 2.96
C GLY A 278 18.45 12.90 2.04
N THR A 279 19.22 13.88 2.53
CA THR A 279 19.70 15.03 1.73
C THR A 279 20.73 14.63 0.68
N ASP A 280 21.54 13.62 0.97
CA ASP A 280 22.46 12.98 0.04
C ASP A 280 21.72 12.37 -1.15
N ARG A 281 20.70 11.53 -0.89
CA ARG A 281 19.82 10.96 -1.91
C ARG A 281 19.11 12.05 -2.71
N TYR A 282 18.55 13.06 -2.03
CA TYR A 282 17.90 14.20 -2.69
C TYR A 282 18.85 14.91 -3.66
N ASN A 283 20.08 15.21 -3.21
CA ASN A 283 21.07 15.88 -4.04
C ASN A 283 21.52 15.01 -5.22
N ALA A 284 21.58 13.69 -5.04
CA ALA A 284 21.94 12.77 -6.11
C ALA A 284 20.88 12.76 -7.23
N TYR A 285 19.60 12.61 -6.89
CA TYR A 285 18.51 12.77 -7.85
C TYR A 285 18.48 14.15 -8.48
N LYS A 286 18.68 15.21 -7.69
CA LYS A 286 18.72 16.59 -8.20
C LYS A 286 19.81 16.76 -9.24
N ASN A 287 21.00 16.22 -8.99
CA ASN A 287 22.10 16.29 -9.94
C ASN A 287 21.75 15.55 -11.23
N ALA A 288 21.29 14.30 -11.15
CA ALA A 288 20.91 13.49 -12.32
C ALA A 288 19.78 14.15 -13.13
N LEU A 289 18.66 14.49 -12.48
CA LEU A 289 17.50 15.09 -13.12
C LEU A 289 17.79 16.48 -13.70
N SER A 290 18.67 17.26 -13.07
CA SER A 290 19.07 18.56 -13.63
C SER A 290 19.88 18.44 -14.92
N GLN A 291 20.66 17.36 -15.08
CA GLN A 291 21.49 17.13 -16.27
C GLN A 291 20.66 16.71 -17.47
N CYS A 292 19.59 15.93 -17.27
CA CYS A 292 18.66 15.53 -18.31
C CYS A 292 17.43 16.44 -18.44
N GLY A 293 17.33 17.50 -17.63
CA GLY A 293 16.18 18.41 -17.63
C GLY A 293 14.87 17.76 -17.14
N GLY A 294 14.97 16.70 -16.33
CA GLY A 294 13.83 15.90 -15.86
C GLY A 294 13.27 14.94 -16.90
N ILE A 295 14.02 14.67 -17.98
CA ILE A 295 13.62 13.75 -19.04
C ILE A 295 14.36 12.42 -18.87
N LEU A 296 13.62 11.32 -18.66
CA LEU A 296 14.14 9.96 -18.48
C LEU A 296 13.21 8.95 -19.15
N THR A 297 13.75 7.91 -19.76
CA THR A 297 12.96 6.70 -20.05
C THR A 297 12.57 5.98 -18.76
N GLU A 298 11.60 5.06 -18.82
CA GLU A 298 11.25 4.23 -17.66
C GLU A 298 12.44 3.41 -17.15
N GLU A 299 13.27 2.89 -18.07
CA GLU A 299 14.50 2.15 -17.74
C GLU A 299 15.53 3.05 -17.06
N GLU A 300 15.73 4.26 -17.55
CA GLU A 300 16.65 5.24 -16.94
C GLU A 300 16.16 5.68 -15.56
N ALA A 301 14.84 5.84 -15.38
CA ALA A 301 14.24 6.17 -14.10
C ALA A 301 14.41 5.03 -13.08
N LEU A 302 14.17 3.78 -13.49
CA LEU A 302 14.38 2.61 -12.64
C LEU A 302 15.86 2.46 -12.25
N LYS A 303 16.77 2.68 -13.22
CA LYS A 303 18.20 2.68 -12.96
C LYS A 303 18.60 3.79 -11.96
N LEU A 304 18.03 4.98 -12.09
CA LEU A 304 18.31 6.08 -11.17
C LEU A 304 17.84 5.75 -9.73
N LEU A 305 16.71 5.07 -9.56
CA LEU A 305 16.31 4.52 -8.25
C LEU A 305 17.37 3.54 -7.74
N ALA A 306 17.77 2.57 -8.57
CA ALA A 306 18.74 1.53 -8.23
C ALA A 306 20.09 2.06 -7.75
N GLU A 307 20.54 3.20 -8.27
CA GLU A 307 21.81 3.83 -7.88
C GLU A 307 21.76 4.52 -6.50
N HIS A 308 20.57 4.74 -5.94
CA HIS A 308 20.36 5.62 -4.79
C HIS A 308 19.52 5.04 -3.64
N VAL A 309 19.20 3.75 -3.69
CA VAL A 309 18.67 2.98 -2.55
C VAL A 309 19.62 2.98 -1.35
N ILE A 310 19.13 2.61 -0.16
CA ILE A 310 20.00 2.26 0.98
C ILE A 310 20.45 0.80 0.84
N PRO A 311 21.75 0.53 0.63
CA PRO A 311 22.23 -0.84 0.46
C PRO A 311 21.94 -1.73 1.67
N GLY A 312 21.26 -2.85 1.43
CA GLY A 312 20.85 -3.84 2.44
C GLY A 312 19.50 -3.55 3.11
N ASP A 313 18.82 -2.46 2.75
CA ASP A 313 17.49 -2.12 3.25
C ASP A 313 16.43 -2.13 2.14
N GLU A 314 16.78 -2.47 0.90
CA GLU A 314 15.90 -2.38 -0.26
C GLU A 314 14.67 -3.29 -0.10
N CYS A 315 13.47 -2.72 -0.18
CA CYS A 315 12.23 -3.49 -0.24
C CYS A 315 11.75 -3.60 -1.69
N TRP A 316 11.48 -2.47 -2.32
CA TRP A 316 11.15 -2.39 -3.74
C TRP A 316 11.46 -1.00 -4.32
N SER A 317 11.60 -0.98 -5.64
CA SER A 317 11.65 0.20 -6.49
C SER A 317 10.53 0.11 -7.51
N VAL A 318 9.81 1.20 -7.75
CA VAL A 318 8.69 1.25 -8.68
C VAL A 318 8.73 2.49 -9.55
N VAL A 319 8.49 2.30 -10.85
CA VAL A 319 8.25 3.37 -11.83
C VAL A 319 6.80 3.26 -12.30
N TYR A 320 6.01 4.28 -12.01
CA TYR A 320 4.66 4.43 -12.54
C TYR A 320 4.70 5.29 -13.80
N ASN A 321 4.25 4.76 -14.94
CA ASN A 321 3.90 5.59 -16.10
C ASN A 321 2.41 5.94 -15.99
N LEU A 322 2.14 7.19 -15.63
CA LEU A 322 0.79 7.66 -15.31
C LEU A 322 -0.07 7.83 -16.56
N THR A 323 0.55 8.12 -17.70
CA THR A 323 -0.14 8.27 -18.99
C THR A 323 -0.58 6.92 -19.54
N ASP A 324 0.29 5.92 -19.47
CA ASP A 324 0.03 4.55 -19.92
C ASP A 324 -0.80 3.75 -18.90
N GLY A 325 -0.77 4.16 -17.62
CA GLY A 325 -1.43 3.45 -16.54
C GLY A 325 -0.72 2.13 -16.23
N SER A 326 0.61 2.18 -16.15
CA SER A 326 1.45 1.03 -15.84
C SER A 326 2.37 1.28 -14.64
N ALA A 327 2.83 0.19 -14.03
CA ALA A 327 3.73 0.19 -12.90
C ALA A 327 4.76 -0.92 -13.08
N THR A 328 6.03 -0.53 -13.19
CA THR A 328 7.18 -1.43 -13.30
C THR A 328 7.88 -1.52 -11.95
N VAL A 329 7.90 -2.71 -11.35
CA VAL A 329 8.35 -2.93 -9.96
C VAL A 329 9.54 -3.89 -9.95
N CYS A 330 10.58 -3.56 -9.20
CA CYS A 330 11.68 -4.45 -8.83
C CYS A 330 11.68 -4.66 -7.32
N PHE A 331 11.89 -5.90 -6.89
CA PHE A 331 11.92 -6.26 -5.47
C PHE A 331 13.37 -6.54 -5.04
N ARG A 332 13.75 -6.16 -3.82
CA ARG A 332 15.02 -6.54 -3.17
C ARG A 332 16.28 -6.35 -4.02
N ALA A 333 16.38 -5.22 -4.71
CA ALA A 333 17.47 -4.89 -5.62
C ALA A 333 17.69 -5.88 -6.79
N ASP A 334 16.73 -6.76 -7.08
CA ASP A 334 16.75 -7.62 -8.27
C ASP A 334 16.24 -6.85 -9.51
N TYR A 335 17.05 -5.90 -9.97
CA TYR A 335 16.75 -5.08 -11.14
C TYR A 335 16.83 -5.85 -12.47
N ASN A 336 17.21 -7.13 -12.47
CA ASN A 336 17.17 -7.98 -13.66
C ASN A 336 15.78 -8.60 -13.87
N ASN A 337 14.96 -8.67 -12.82
CA ASN A 337 13.62 -9.24 -12.85
C ASN A 337 12.58 -8.19 -12.41
N SER A 338 12.26 -7.27 -13.32
CA SER A 338 11.18 -6.31 -13.13
C SER A 338 9.82 -6.90 -13.50
N PHE A 339 8.77 -6.53 -12.78
CA PHE A 339 7.39 -6.92 -13.06
C PHE A 339 6.60 -5.69 -13.51
N THR A 340 5.95 -5.76 -14.68
CA THR A 340 5.11 -4.66 -15.17
C THR A 340 3.63 -4.99 -15.01
N TYR A 341 2.91 -4.19 -14.23
CA TYR A 341 1.46 -4.25 -14.15
C TYR A 341 0.82 -3.10 -14.93
N TYR A 342 -0.20 -3.40 -15.73
CA TYR A 342 -1.03 -2.39 -16.40
C TYR A 342 -2.37 -2.34 -15.69
N ILE A 343 -2.77 -1.17 -15.17
CA ILE A 343 -4.00 -1.02 -14.36
C ILE A 343 -5.24 -1.38 -15.16
N ASN A 344 -5.22 -1.09 -16.46
CA ASN A 344 -6.29 -1.43 -17.40
C ASN A 344 -6.01 -2.72 -18.19
N GLY A 345 -4.97 -3.48 -17.84
CA GLY A 345 -4.50 -4.66 -18.57
C GLY A 345 -4.06 -5.81 -17.66
N GLN A 346 -3.25 -6.72 -18.21
CA GLN A 346 -2.69 -7.86 -17.48
C GLN A 346 -1.24 -7.58 -17.04
N MET A 347 -0.78 -8.23 -15.96
CA MET A 347 0.65 -8.24 -15.61
C MET A 347 1.47 -8.92 -16.73
N LYS A 348 2.64 -8.34 -17.02
CA LYS A 348 3.68 -8.93 -17.88
C LYS A 348 4.97 -9.03 -17.09
N ASN A 349 5.62 -10.19 -17.21
CA ASN A 349 6.97 -10.42 -16.70
C ASN A 349 8.00 -10.01 -17.74
#